data_AF-A0A7S1KBG3-F1
#
_entry.id   AF-A0A7S1KBG3-F1
#
_cell.length_a   1.000
_cell.length_b   1.000
_cell.length_c   1.000
_cell.angle_alpha   90.00
_cell.angle_beta   90.00
_cell.angle_gamma   90.00
#
_symmetry.space_group_name_H-M   'P 1'
#
loop_
_entity.id
_entity.type
_entity.pdbx_description
1 polymer ?
#
loop_
_entity_poly.entity_id
_entity_poly.type
_entity_poly.pdbx_seq_one_letter_code
_entity_poly.pdbx_strand_id
1 'polypeptide(L)'
;PIHTAAVQQQTHVAIDSSTEDDRQFWDSMTTEEAFQLGKKLVNLTALTLVQPRHERSWCLRSMICIVEGHAAGRREACETKGQQHMSKGSLETVELTTTST
;
A
#
# COMPACT_ATOMS: atom_id res chain seq x y z
N PRO A 1 -13.49 -13.12 -5.86
CA PRO A 1 -13.95 -11.72 -6.06
C PRO A 1 -13.54 -10.85 -4.87
N ILE A 2 -12.64 -9.89 -5.07
CA ILE A 2 -12.29 -8.92 -4.02
C ILE A 2 -13.42 -7.91 -3.93
N HIS A 3 -14.13 -7.86 -2.80
CA HIS A 3 -15.24 -6.94 -2.60
C HIS A 3 -14.72 -5.50 -2.45
N THR A 4 -15.01 -4.64 -3.43
CA THR A 4 -14.56 -3.23 -3.48
C THR A 4 -14.85 -2.46 -2.19
N ALA A 5 -15.95 -2.77 -1.49
CA ALA A 5 -16.30 -2.14 -0.22
C ALA A 5 -15.33 -2.49 0.92
N ALA A 6 -14.82 -3.72 0.98
CA ALA A 6 -13.85 -4.14 2.01
C ALA A 6 -12.50 -3.43 1.80
N VAL A 7 -12.05 -3.29 0.55
CA VAL A 7 -10.80 -2.58 0.22
C VAL A 7 -10.88 -1.09 0.56
N GLN A 8 -12.07 -0.48 0.46
CA GLN A 8 -12.27 0.92 0.85
C GLN A 8 -12.28 1.15 2.37
N GLN A 9 -12.46 0.11 3.20
CA GLN A 9 -12.33 0.23 4.66
C GLN A 9 -10.88 0.05 5.12
N GLN A 10 -10.00 -0.46 4.26
CA GLN A 10 -8.60 -0.68 4.59
C GLN A 10 -7.86 0.65 4.70
N THR A 11 -7.33 0.92 5.88
CA THR A 11 -6.53 2.12 6.19
C THR A 11 -5.04 1.81 6.36
N HIS A 12 -4.65 0.55 6.45
CA HIS A 12 -3.25 0.15 6.69
C HIS A 12 -2.80 -0.90 5.66
N VAL A 13 -1.57 -0.83 5.17
CA VAL A 13 -0.95 -1.90 4.40
C VAL A 13 0.33 -2.32 5.09
N ALA A 14 0.51 -3.63 5.28
CA ALA A 14 1.75 -4.21 5.79
C ALA A 14 2.41 -5.03 4.68
N ILE A 15 3.61 -4.61 4.29
CA ILE A 15 4.53 -5.37 3.43
C ILE A 15 5.52 -6.05 4.36
N ASP A 16 5.30 -7.33 4.64
CA ASP A 16 6.01 -8.04 5.70
C ASP A 16 6.78 -9.24 5.15
N SER A 17 8.03 -9.40 5.59
CA SER A 17 8.89 -10.54 5.25
C SER A 17 9.11 -11.49 6.44
N SER A 18 8.45 -11.25 7.58
CA SER A 18 8.62 -12.01 8.82
C SER A 18 8.11 -13.44 8.72
N THR A 19 7.18 -13.72 7.80
CA THR A 19 6.72 -15.07 7.48
C THR A 19 7.05 -15.42 6.04
N GLU A 20 7.27 -16.71 5.76
CA GLU A 20 7.56 -17.18 4.41
C GLU A 20 6.36 -16.93 3.47
N ASP A 21 5.14 -17.11 3.96
CA ASP A 21 3.92 -16.88 3.17
C ASP A 21 3.76 -15.41 2.78
N ASP A 22 3.96 -14.47 3.72
CA ASP A 22 3.91 -13.03 3.43
C ASP A 22 5.04 -12.62 2.49
N ARG A 23 6.25 -13.15 2.73
CA ARG A 23 7.41 -12.89 1.87
C ARG A 23 7.14 -13.36 0.43
N GLN A 24 6.65 -14.58 0.25
CA GLN A 24 6.31 -15.13 -1.07
C GLN A 24 5.20 -14.34 -1.76
N PHE A 25 4.17 -13.94 -1.00
CA PHE A 25 3.10 -13.10 -1.52
C PHE A 25 3.66 -11.80 -2.12
N TRP A 26 4.49 -11.08 -1.36
CA TRP A 26 5.06 -9.81 -1.80
C TRP A 26 6.16 -9.95 -2.86
N ASP A 27 6.94 -11.03 -2.84
CA ASP A 27 7.90 -11.37 -3.91
C ASP A 27 7.19 -11.62 -5.24
N SER A 28 5.99 -12.22 -5.20
CA SER A 28 5.20 -12.50 -6.40
C SER A 28 4.45 -11.27 -6.93
N MET A 29 4.31 -10.21 -6.12
CA MET A 29 3.54 -9.03 -6.49
C MET A 29 4.29 -8.18 -7.51
N THR A 30 3.70 -8.02 -8.69
CA THR A 30 4.24 -7.12 -9.71
C THR A 30 4.05 -5.66 -9.33
N THR A 31 4.84 -4.76 -9.93
CA THR A 31 4.71 -3.32 -9.73
C THR A 31 3.36 -2.76 -10.20
N GLU A 32 2.80 -3.35 -11.27
CA GLU A 32 1.47 -2.96 -11.77
C GLU A 32 0.38 -3.37 -10.78
N GLU A 33 0.43 -4.58 -10.23
CA GLU A 33 -0.51 -5.03 -9.21
C GLU A 33 -0.43 -4.18 -7.94
N ALA A 34 0.79 -3.85 -7.50
CA ALA A 34 1.03 -2.95 -6.37
C ALA A 34 0.43 -1.56 -6.62
N PHE A 35 0.58 -1.01 -7.84
CA PHE A 35 -0.05 0.25 -8.23
C PHE A 35 -1.58 0.17 -8.21
N GLN A 36 -2.16 -0.88 -8.81
CA GLN A 36 -3.61 -1.08 -8.82
C GLN A 36 -4.19 -1.34 -7.43
N LEU A 37 -3.43 -2.00 -6.54
CA LEU A 37 -3.76 -2.15 -5.14
C LEU A 37 -3.81 -0.77 -4.46
N GLY A 38 -2.74 0.02 -4.57
CA GLY A 38 -2.70 1.40 -4.06
C GLY A 38 -3.87 2.24 -4.54
N LYS A 39 -4.18 2.16 -5.84
CA LYS A 39 -5.29 2.89 -6.47
C LYS A 39 -6.66 2.60 -5.85
N LYS A 40 -6.88 1.37 -5.36
CA LYS A 40 -8.12 0.99 -4.68
C LYS A 40 -8.16 1.43 -3.21
N LEU A 41 -7.00 1.61 -2.58
CA LEU A 41 -6.84 1.98 -1.18
C LEU A 41 -6.93 3.50 -0.95
N VAL A 42 -8.03 4.13 -1.38
CA VAL A 42 -8.20 5.59 -1.32
C VAL A 42 -8.19 6.17 0.11
N ASN A 43 -8.43 5.32 1.11
CA ASN A 43 -8.46 5.65 2.54
C ASN A 43 -7.21 5.17 3.29
N LEU A 44 -6.13 4.80 2.58
CA LEU A 44 -4.86 4.43 3.21
C LEU A 44 -4.33 5.57 4.09
N THR A 45 -3.99 5.26 5.34
CA THR A 45 -3.38 6.16 6.31
C THR A 45 -1.98 5.74 6.74
N ALA A 46 -1.67 4.45 6.68
CA ALA A 46 -0.37 3.93 7.06
C ALA A 46 0.13 2.84 6.13
N LEU A 47 1.43 2.82 5.89
CA LEU A 47 2.13 1.73 5.22
C LEU A 47 3.33 1.29 6.08
N THR A 48 3.43 0.00 6.40
CA THR A 48 4.60 -0.59 7.03
C THR A 48 5.34 -1.49 6.04
N LEU A 49 6.67 -1.41 6.05
CA LEU A 49 7.56 -2.28 5.29
C LEU A 49 8.56 -2.92 6.25
N VAL A 50 8.42 -4.23 6.47
CA VAL A 50 9.33 -5.04 7.28
C VAL A 50 10.23 -5.83 6.33
N GLN A 51 11.47 -5.38 6.17
CA GLN A 51 12.40 -5.92 5.19
C GLN A 51 13.23 -7.09 5.77
N PRO A 52 13.66 -8.05 4.93
CA PRO A 52 14.66 -9.02 5.33
C PRO A 52 15.94 -8.29 5.72
N ARG A 53 16.56 -8.70 6.83
CA ARG A 53 17.77 -8.06 7.38
C ARG A 53 18.89 -7.84 6.36
N HIS A 54 19.06 -8.77 5.43
CA HIS A 54 20.12 -8.77 4.42
C HIS A 54 19.69 -8.21 3.07
N GLU A 55 18.45 -7.76 2.92
CA GLU A 55 17.87 -7.31 1.66
C GLU A 55 17.10 -5.98 1.85
N ARG A 56 17.80 -4.91 2.18
CA ARG A 56 17.20 -3.58 2.44
C ARG A 56 16.56 -2.90 1.22
N SER A 57 16.68 -3.50 0.03
CA SER A 57 15.96 -3.08 -1.17
C SER A 57 14.66 -3.83 -1.37
N TRP A 58 14.42 -4.89 -0.60
CA TRP A 58 13.25 -5.75 -0.71
C TRP A 58 11.97 -4.93 -0.63
N CYS A 59 11.10 -5.14 -1.61
CA CYS A 59 9.80 -4.48 -1.79
C CYS A 59 9.74 -2.95 -1.76
N LEU A 60 10.88 -2.23 -1.85
CA LEU A 60 10.87 -0.76 -1.98
C LEU A 60 10.10 -0.30 -3.23
N ARG A 61 10.26 -1.02 -4.35
CA ARG A 61 9.56 -0.72 -5.60
C ARG A 61 8.05 -0.88 -5.43
N SER A 62 7.60 -1.99 -4.84
CA SER A 62 6.19 -2.28 -4.59
C SER A 62 5.57 -1.26 -3.64
N MET A 63 6.29 -0.88 -2.57
CA MET A 63 5.89 0.21 -1.67
C MET A 63 5.66 1.52 -2.43
N ILE A 64 6.62 1.95 -3.26
CA ILE A 64 6.50 3.18 -4.06
C ILE A 64 5.27 3.11 -4.97
N CYS A 65 5.08 1.98 -5.67
CA CYS A 65 3.93 1.79 -6.55
C CYS A 65 2.59 1.86 -5.79
N ILE A 66 2.50 1.33 -4.56
CA ILE A 66 1.29 1.45 -3.72
C ILE A 66 1.03 2.92 -3.36
N VAL A 67 2.06 3.68 -2.98
CA VAL A 67 1.92 5.11 -2.63
C VAL A 67 1.49 5.95 -3.85
N GLU A 68 2.11 5.71 -5.00
CA GLU A 68 1.75 6.38 -6.26
C GLU A 68 0.32 6.02 -6.70
N GLY A 69 -0.03 4.74 -6.63
CA GLY A 69 -1.38 4.23 -6.89
C GLY A 69 -2.40 4.91 -5.99
N HIS A 70 -2.14 4.97 -4.68
CA HIS A 70 -3.00 5.65 -3.70
C HIS A 70 -3.24 7.11 -4.07
N ALA A 71 -2.18 7.85 -4.43
CA ALA A 71 -2.31 9.23 -4.87
C ALA A 71 -3.19 9.36 -6.14
N ALA A 72 -3.02 8.46 -7.10
CA ALA A 72 -3.83 8.43 -8.32
C ALA A 72 -5.30 8.09 -8.03
N GLY A 73 -5.58 7.06 -7.25
CA GLY A 73 -6.94 6.65 -6.89
C GLY A 73 -7.68 7.73 -6.11
N ARG A 74 -6.97 8.46 -5.23
CA ARG A 74 -7.55 9.62 -4.53
C ARG A 74 -7.86 10.77 -5.47
N ARG A 75 -7.01 11.04 -6.46
CA ARG A 75 -7.27 12.07 -7.47
C ARG A 75 -8.57 11.76 -8.22
N GLU A 76 -8.72 10.55 -8.72
CA GLU A 76 -9.93 10.08 -9.40
C GLU A 76 -11.17 10.16 -8.51
N ALA A 77 -11.06 9.73 -7.24
CA ALA A 77 -12.15 9.80 -6.28
C ALA A 77 -12.58 11.25 -5.98
N CYS A 78 -11.62 12.18 -5.91
CA CYS A 78 -11.86 13.59 -5.68
C CYS A 78 -12.56 14.26 -6.88
N GLU A 79 -12.15 13.93 -8.10
CA GLU A 79 -12.79 14.40 -9.34
C GLU A 79 -14.24 13.88 -9.44
N THR A 80 -14.49 12.64 -9.01
CA THR A 80 -15.80 12.00 -9.12
C THR A 80 -16.78 12.45 -8.02
N LYS A 81 -16.31 12.63 -6.78
CA LYS A 81 -17.18 12.89 -5.60
C LYS A 81 -17.21 14.35 -5.13
N GLY A 82 -16.38 15.22 -5.73
CA GLY A 82 -16.19 16.60 -5.28
C GLY A 82 -15.28 16.70 -4.06
N GLN A 83 -14.48 17.77 -3.99
CA GLN A 83 -13.47 18.02 -2.94
C GLN A 83 -14.02 18.07 -1.51
N GLN A 84 -15.32 18.36 -1.33
CA GLN A 84 -15.92 18.58 -0.01
C GLN A 84 -16.04 17.31 0.85
N HIS A 85 -15.89 16.12 0.27
CA HIS A 85 -16.10 14.85 0.97
C HIS A 85 -14.81 14.06 1.27
N MET A 86 -13.64 14.54 0.82
CA MET A 86 -12.36 13.84 1.02
C MET A 86 -11.38 14.76 1.75
N SER A 87 -10.92 14.37 2.94
CA SER A 87 -9.86 15.06 3.67
C SER A 87 -8.61 15.20 2.78
N LYS A 88 -7.90 16.33 2.84
CA LYS A 88 -6.69 16.57 2.03
C LYS A 88 -5.50 15.77 2.59
N GLY A 89 -5.00 14.79 1.83
CA GLY A 89 -3.96 13.86 2.29
C GLY A 89 -4.54 12.85 3.29
N SER A 90 -4.23 11.56 3.12
CA SER A 90 -4.66 10.51 4.06
C SER A 90 -3.49 9.66 4.51
N LEU A 91 -2.51 9.38 3.65
CA LEU A 91 -1.29 8.72 4.08
C LEU A 91 -0.50 9.62 5.05
N GLU A 92 -0.44 9.19 6.30
CA GLU A 92 0.18 9.89 7.42
C GLU A 92 1.54 9.29 7.76
N THR A 93 1.67 7.96 7.69
CA THR A 93 2.89 7.25 8.10
C THR A 93 3.37 6.26 7.05
N VAL A 94 4.69 6.22 6.88
CA VAL A 94 5.41 5.17 6.14
C VAL A 94 6.56 4.72 7.03
N GLU A 95 6.49 3.50 7.54
CA GLU A 95 7.47 2.95 8.47
C GLU A 95 8.28 1.84 7.80
N LEU A 96 9.61 1.95 7.85
CA LEU A 96 10.53 0.95 7.36
C LEU A 96 11.26 0.33 8.55
N THR A 97 11.16 -0.99 8.67
CA THR A 97 11.83 -1.77 9.70
C THR A 97 12.50 -2.99 9.07
N THR A 98 13.36 -3.67 9.82
CA THR A 98 14.00 -4.92 9.38
C THR A 98 13.65 -6.05 10.32
N THR A 99 13.53 -7.28 9.81
CA THR A 99 13.37 -8.47 10.63
C THR A 99 14.54 -8.63 11.61
N SER A 100 14.24 -9.13 12.82
CA SER A 100 15.24 -9.28 13.89
C SER A 100 16.10 -10.54 13.75
N THR A 101 15.60 -11.55 13.04
CA THR A 101 16.24 -12.85 12.78
C THR A 101 16.79 -12.93 11.37
#